data_AF-A0A420MD56-F1
#
_entry.id   AF-A0A420MD56-F1
#
_cell.length_a   1.000
_cell.length_b   1.000
_cell.length_c   1.000
_cell.angle_alpha   90.00
_cell.angle_beta   90.00
_cell.angle_gamma   90.00
#
_symmetry.space_group_name_H-M   'P 1'
#
loop_
_entity.id
_entity.type
_entity.pdbx_description
1 polymer ?
#
loop_
_entity_poly.entity_id
_entity_poly.type
_entity_poly.pdbx_seq_one_letter_code
_entity_poly.pdbx_strand_id
1 'polypeptide(L)'
;MMPVWSNPDQYVTGQASDLTFLISRTVGHHRRSLGSIFPDSRLRLDGPYGKDLKLHTFETVVLTAKGLGISGILPFALHLAARKRNDNGLRDKSARLRDSSEPVFGDLSRHVDLIWWLEHDDQDRWVHDQLRSLQEIDNKACWTRSLSQLFANSQKFLVVWCIYPVKRNPERKLPFTSNEFWSRRYNFGFDEFSRELRQEARYPGRTVVVGK
;
A
#
# COMPACT_ATOMS: atom_id res chain seq x y z
N MET A 1 -0.13 7.81 -13.00
CA MET A 1 -1.45 7.92 -12.35
C MET A 1 -1.23 8.58 -11.00
N MET A 2 -1.96 9.66 -10.70
CA MET A 2 -1.93 10.23 -9.34
C MET A 2 -2.65 9.24 -8.40
N PRO A 3 -2.11 9.01 -7.21
CA PRO A 3 -2.52 7.89 -6.39
C PRO A 3 -3.84 8.28 -5.68
N VAL A 4 -4.96 7.82 -6.24
CA VAL A 4 -6.27 7.92 -5.60
C VAL A 4 -6.48 6.67 -4.78
N TRP A 5 -6.97 6.81 -3.54
CA TRP A 5 -7.43 5.66 -2.78
C TRP A 5 -8.76 5.19 -3.36
N SER A 6 -8.72 4.01 -3.96
CA SER A 6 -9.87 3.30 -4.51
C SER A 6 -9.86 1.88 -3.99
N ASN A 7 -10.97 1.17 -4.15
CA ASN A 7 -11.01 -0.24 -3.75
C ASN A 7 -9.94 -1.02 -4.54
N PRO A 8 -9.18 -1.92 -3.91
CA PRO A 8 -8.19 -2.73 -4.59
C PRO A 8 -8.65 -3.41 -5.88
N ASP A 9 -9.89 -3.91 -5.92
CA ASP A 9 -10.45 -4.58 -7.09
C ASP A 9 -10.64 -3.61 -8.29
N GLN A 10 -10.77 -2.31 -8.02
CA GLN A 10 -10.86 -1.25 -9.04
C GLN A 10 -9.52 -1.00 -9.75
N TYR A 11 -8.38 -1.28 -9.09
CA TYR A 11 -7.07 -1.19 -9.74
C TYR A 11 -6.85 -2.28 -10.78
N VAL A 12 -7.50 -3.44 -10.61
CA VAL A 12 -7.39 -4.57 -11.55
C VAL A 12 -8.24 -4.31 -12.79
N THR A 13 -9.46 -3.84 -12.60
CA THR A 13 -10.42 -3.56 -13.69
C THR A 13 -10.11 -2.26 -14.43
N GLY A 14 -9.32 -1.36 -13.82
CA GLY A 14 -9.06 -0.03 -14.34
C GLY A 14 -10.26 0.92 -14.27
N GLN A 15 -11.31 0.54 -13.55
CA GLN A 15 -12.54 1.33 -13.38
C GLN A 15 -12.71 1.72 -11.91
N ALA A 16 -12.65 3.03 -11.62
CA ALA A 16 -12.93 3.57 -10.30
C ALA A 16 -14.31 4.23 -10.28
N SER A 17 -15.19 3.77 -9.39
CA SER A 17 -16.48 4.43 -9.12
C SER A 17 -16.34 5.62 -8.19
N ASP A 18 -15.36 5.57 -7.29
CA ASP A 18 -15.21 6.51 -6.18
C ASP A 18 -13.74 6.93 -6.03
N LEU A 19 -13.53 8.20 -5.69
CA LEU A 19 -12.22 8.80 -5.47
C LEU A 19 -12.15 9.39 -4.07
N THR A 20 -11.18 8.94 -3.27
CA THR A 20 -10.95 9.48 -1.91
C THR A 20 -9.69 10.34 -1.87
N PHE A 21 -9.80 11.52 -1.25
CA PHE A 21 -8.70 12.47 -1.07
C PHE A 21 -8.45 12.71 0.41
N LEU A 22 -7.18 12.66 0.83
CA LEU A 22 -6.76 13.15 2.14
C LEU A 22 -6.28 14.59 2.02
N ILE A 23 -7.01 15.52 2.63
CA ILE A 23 -6.74 16.96 2.52
C ILE A 23 -6.45 17.52 3.91
N SER A 24 -5.32 18.21 4.05
CA SER A 24 -4.98 18.90 5.29
C SER A 24 -5.92 20.08 5.53
N ARG A 25 -6.37 20.29 6.78
CA ARG A 25 -7.17 21.47 7.15
C ARG A 25 -6.29 22.66 7.54
N THR A 26 -5.01 22.44 7.80
CA THR A 26 -4.10 23.42 8.39
C THR A 26 -3.17 24.07 7.36
N VAL A 27 -2.90 23.40 6.24
CA VAL A 27 -1.91 23.83 5.25
C VAL A 27 -2.60 24.13 3.91
N GLY A 28 -2.59 25.39 3.47
CA GLY A 28 -3.03 25.80 2.12
C GLY A 28 -4.34 26.61 2.06
N HIS A 29 -4.72 27.01 0.85
CA HIS A 29 -5.87 27.91 0.61
C HIS A 29 -7.25 27.22 0.67
N HIS A 30 -7.29 25.90 0.79
CA HIS A 30 -8.52 25.10 0.70
C HIS A 30 -9.33 25.03 2.01
N ARG A 31 -8.80 25.53 3.14
CA ARG A 31 -9.49 25.50 4.44
C ARG A 31 -10.90 26.11 4.38
N ARG A 32 -11.08 27.22 3.65
CA ARG A 32 -12.39 27.88 3.48
C ARG A 32 -13.31 27.06 2.58
N SER A 33 -12.79 26.51 1.49
CA SER A 33 -13.57 25.72 0.53
C SER A 33 -14.00 24.36 1.07
N LEU A 34 -13.22 23.72 1.95
CA LEU A 34 -13.58 22.44 2.58
C LEU A 34 -14.80 22.58 3.52
N GLY A 35 -14.96 23.75 4.15
CA GLY A 35 -16.10 24.01 5.05
C GLY A 35 -17.44 24.18 4.31
N SER A 36 -17.41 24.34 2.99
CA SER A 36 -18.58 24.49 2.13
C SER A 36 -18.86 23.25 1.27
N ILE A 37 -18.15 22.14 1.50
CA ILE A 37 -18.43 20.87 0.82
C ILE A 37 -19.51 20.13 1.62
N PHE A 38 -20.65 19.93 0.99
CA PHE A 38 -21.78 19.18 1.52
C PHE A 38 -22.02 17.92 0.67
N PRO A 39 -22.78 16.93 1.17
CA PRO A 39 -23.33 15.88 0.31
C PRO A 39 -23.97 16.49 -0.95
N ASP A 40 -23.83 15.80 -2.08
CA ASP A 40 -24.34 16.22 -3.41
C ASP A 40 -23.66 17.48 -4.01
N SER A 41 -22.63 18.02 -3.36
CA SER A 41 -21.83 19.10 -3.93
C SER A 41 -21.10 18.64 -5.19
N ARG A 42 -21.21 19.42 -6.27
CA ARG A 42 -20.51 19.14 -7.52
C ARG A 42 -19.08 19.68 -7.44
N LEU A 43 -18.11 18.79 -7.54
CA LEU A 43 -16.69 19.14 -7.59
C LEU A 43 -16.18 19.01 -9.03
N ARG A 44 -15.43 20.02 -9.49
CA ARG A 44 -14.67 19.89 -10.75
C ARG A 44 -13.34 19.25 -10.42
N LEU A 45 -13.09 18.10 -11.03
CA LEU A 45 -11.82 17.41 -10.95
C LEU A 45 -11.03 17.69 -12.22
N ASP A 46 -9.75 17.94 -12.03
CA ASP A 46 -8.82 18.18 -13.12
C ASP A 46 -7.55 17.36 -12.86
N GLY A 47 -7.05 16.71 -13.90
CA GLY A 47 -6.00 15.69 -13.82
C GLY A 47 -6.40 14.36 -14.47
N PRO A 48 -5.65 13.27 -14.20
CA PRO A 48 -4.56 13.16 -13.21
C PRO A 48 -3.23 13.77 -13.68
N TYR A 49 -2.50 14.39 -12.74
CA TYR A 49 -1.19 15.02 -13.01
C TYR A 49 0.03 14.16 -12.63
N GLY A 50 -0.18 13.01 -11.98
CA GLY A 50 0.88 12.14 -11.50
C GLY A 50 1.52 11.27 -12.60
N LYS A 51 2.85 11.15 -12.56
CA LYS A 51 3.61 10.26 -13.45
C LYS A 51 3.41 8.78 -13.08
N ASP A 52 3.48 7.89 -14.06
CA ASP A 52 3.61 6.46 -13.80
C ASP A 52 5.06 6.12 -13.49
N LEU A 53 5.30 5.59 -12.28
CA LEU A 53 6.63 5.21 -11.80
C LEU A 53 7.05 3.82 -12.27
N LYS A 54 6.16 3.06 -12.92
CA LYS A 54 6.43 1.70 -13.43
C LYS A 54 7.03 0.77 -12.37
N LEU A 55 6.51 0.86 -11.15
CA LEU A 55 7.03 0.10 -9.99
C LEU A 55 7.00 -1.42 -10.21
N HIS A 56 6.06 -1.90 -11.03
CA HIS A 56 5.93 -3.29 -11.46
C HIS A 56 7.17 -3.84 -12.20
N THR A 57 8.07 -2.98 -12.68
CA THR A 57 9.32 -3.38 -13.36
C THR A 57 10.49 -3.63 -12.41
N PHE A 58 10.32 -3.33 -11.11
CA PHE A 58 11.32 -3.57 -10.07
C PHE A 58 10.95 -4.81 -9.27
N GLU A 59 11.94 -5.60 -8.89
CA GLU A 59 11.75 -6.80 -8.07
C GLU A 59 11.42 -6.43 -6.63
N THR A 60 12.11 -5.40 -6.11
CA THR A 60 11.90 -4.86 -4.77
C THR A 60 11.48 -3.40 -4.84
N VAL A 61 10.42 -3.06 -4.14
CA VAL A 61 9.88 -1.69 -4.07
C VAL A 61 9.83 -1.26 -2.61
N VAL A 62 10.58 -0.22 -2.26
CA VAL A 62 10.55 0.38 -0.92
C VAL A 62 9.78 1.69 -1.00
N LEU A 63 8.68 1.75 -0.28
CA LEU A 63 7.72 2.84 -0.23
C LEU A 63 7.82 3.52 1.13
N THR A 64 8.27 4.76 1.16
CA THR A 64 8.45 5.54 2.39
C THR A 64 7.53 6.74 2.42
N ALA A 65 6.95 7.03 3.58
CA ALA A 65 6.07 8.17 3.76
C ALA A 65 6.24 8.81 5.13
N LYS A 66 6.09 10.14 5.23
CA LYS A 66 5.91 10.82 6.52
C LYS A 66 4.59 11.57 6.59
N GLY A 67 3.86 11.41 7.69
CA GLY A 67 2.61 12.13 7.95
C GLY A 67 1.61 11.98 6.81
N LEU A 68 1.14 13.11 6.29
CA LEU A 68 0.19 13.19 5.16
C LEU A 68 0.73 12.57 3.85
N GLY A 69 2.06 12.41 3.72
CA GLY A 69 2.73 11.83 2.56
C GLY A 69 2.25 10.42 2.19
N ILE A 70 1.65 9.70 3.15
CA ILE A 70 1.05 8.37 2.95
C ILE A 70 -0.03 8.37 1.84
N SER A 71 -0.73 9.50 1.67
CA SER A 71 -1.69 9.70 0.57
C SER A 71 -1.08 9.52 -0.82
N GLY A 72 0.18 9.92 -0.97
CA GLY A 72 0.93 9.78 -2.21
C GLY A 72 1.52 8.40 -2.44
N ILE A 73 1.61 7.57 -1.39
CA ILE A 73 2.42 6.35 -1.40
C ILE A 73 1.56 5.10 -1.32
N LEU A 74 0.55 5.10 -0.45
CA LEU A 74 -0.30 3.95 -0.19
C LEU A 74 -1.02 3.40 -1.44
N PRO A 75 -1.49 4.21 -2.40
CA PRO A 75 -2.10 3.67 -3.62
C PRO A 75 -1.13 2.86 -4.48
N PHE A 76 0.18 3.14 -4.43
CA PHE A 76 1.15 2.29 -5.13
C PHE A 76 1.22 0.89 -4.49
N ALA A 77 1.23 0.82 -3.16
CA ALA A 77 1.20 -0.45 -2.44
C ALA A 77 -0.09 -1.24 -2.75
N LEU A 78 -1.25 -0.57 -2.69
CA LEU A 78 -2.55 -1.16 -3.01
C LEU A 78 -2.60 -1.67 -4.45
N HIS A 79 -2.11 -0.89 -5.41
CA HIS A 79 -2.10 -1.25 -6.82
C HIS A 79 -1.22 -2.49 -7.10
N LEU A 80 0.00 -2.52 -6.54
CA LEU A 80 0.90 -3.68 -6.67
C LEU A 80 0.29 -4.94 -6.02
N ALA A 81 -0.29 -4.80 -4.82
CA ALA A 81 -0.93 -5.91 -4.11
C ALA A 81 -2.16 -6.45 -4.86
N ALA A 82 -3.00 -5.56 -5.40
CA ALA A 82 -4.19 -5.92 -6.16
C ALA A 82 -3.83 -6.71 -7.43
N ARG A 83 -2.85 -6.22 -8.21
CA ARG A 83 -2.35 -6.91 -9.41
C ARG A 83 -1.76 -8.27 -9.08
N LYS A 84 -0.98 -8.35 -7.99
CA LYS A 84 -0.42 -9.62 -7.51
C LYS A 84 -1.49 -10.65 -7.15
N ARG A 85 -2.54 -10.21 -6.45
CA ARG A 85 -3.68 -11.06 -6.09
C ARG A 85 -4.43 -11.55 -7.32
N ASN A 86 -4.66 -10.69 -8.30
CA ASN A 86 -5.29 -11.07 -9.56
C ASN A 86 -4.49 -12.16 -10.28
N ASP A 87 -3.19 -11.94 -10.48
CA ASP A 87 -2.31 -12.91 -11.16
C ASP A 87 -2.25 -14.26 -10.43
N ASN A 88 -2.23 -14.24 -9.09
CA ASN A 88 -2.30 -15.48 -8.29
C ASN A 88 -3.63 -16.20 -8.51
N GLY A 89 -4.76 -15.49 -8.44
CA GLY A 89 -6.08 -16.08 -8.66
C GLY A 89 -6.29 -16.63 -10.08
N LEU A 90 -5.65 -16.02 -11.09
CA LEU A 90 -5.64 -16.55 -12.46
C LEU A 90 -4.82 -17.84 -12.57
N ARG A 91 -3.65 -17.90 -11.92
CA ARG A 91 -2.81 -19.11 -11.90
C ARG A 91 -3.52 -20.31 -11.27
N ASP A 92 -4.34 -20.07 -10.26
CA ASP A 92 -5.12 -21.14 -9.62
C ASP A 92 -6.22 -21.69 -10.54
N LYS A 93 -6.73 -20.85 -11.44
CA LYS A 93 -7.73 -21.21 -12.46
C LYS A 93 -7.10 -21.74 -13.76
N SER A 94 -5.79 -22.02 -13.77
CA SER A 94 -4.96 -22.28 -14.96
C SER A 94 -5.43 -23.37 -15.93
N ALA A 95 -6.37 -24.23 -15.55
CA ALA A 95 -7.04 -25.13 -16.49
C ALA A 95 -7.95 -24.39 -17.51
N ARG A 96 -8.33 -23.12 -17.28
CA ARG A 96 -9.29 -22.36 -18.10
C ARG A 96 -8.73 -21.11 -18.79
N LEU A 97 -7.44 -20.79 -18.62
CA LEU A 97 -6.84 -19.52 -19.07
C LEU A 97 -6.69 -19.38 -20.59
N ARG A 98 -6.85 -20.45 -21.39
CA ARG A 98 -6.73 -20.33 -22.85
C ARG A 98 -7.83 -19.49 -23.49
N ASP A 99 -8.98 -19.32 -22.82
CA ASP A 99 -10.15 -18.60 -23.36
C ASP A 99 -10.60 -17.39 -22.51
N SER A 100 -9.88 -17.06 -21.42
CA SER A 100 -10.29 -15.94 -20.55
C SER A 100 -9.69 -14.60 -21.01
N SER A 101 -10.51 -13.56 -21.12
CA SER A 101 -10.08 -12.18 -21.39
C SER A 101 -9.59 -11.42 -20.15
N GLU A 102 -9.40 -12.11 -19.01
CA GLU A 102 -8.94 -11.49 -17.77
C GLU A 102 -7.46 -11.05 -17.91
N PRO A 103 -7.08 -9.83 -17.49
CA PRO A 103 -5.73 -9.32 -17.69
C PRO A 103 -4.72 -10.07 -16.79
N VAL A 104 -3.63 -10.56 -17.38
CA VAL A 104 -2.46 -11.07 -16.66
C VAL A 104 -1.40 -9.97 -16.65
N PHE A 105 -0.98 -9.55 -15.46
CA PHE A 105 -0.12 -8.39 -15.30
C PHE A 105 1.37 -8.71 -15.44
N GLY A 106 1.80 -9.87 -14.93
CA GLY A 106 3.18 -10.34 -15.10
C GLY A 106 4.22 -9.47 -14.38
N ASP A 107 3.82 -8.82 -13.28
CA ASP A 107 4.67 -7.88 -12.55
C ASP A 107 5.94 -8.57 -12.02
N LEU A 108 7.09 -7.89 -12.15
CA LEU A 108 8.35 -8.37 -11.61
C LEU A 108 8.43 -8.23 -10.09
N SER A 109 7.63 -7.33 -9.51
CA SER A 109 7.64 -7.05 -8.08
C SER A 109 7.33 -8.29 -7.25
N ARG A 110 8.27 -8.64 -6.37
CA ARG A 110 8.20 -9.78 -5.45
C ARG A 110 8.16 -9.33 -4.00
N HIS A 111 8.71 -8.15 -3.71
CA HIS A 111 8.87 -7.64 -2.36
C HIS A 111 8.50 -6.15 -2.32
N VAL A 112 7.59 -5.78 -1.41
CA VAL A 112 7.14 -4.40 -1.23
C VAL A 112 7.22 -4.01 0.24
N ASP A 113 8.10 -3.08 0.57
CA ASP A 113 8.24 -2.53 1.92
C ASP A 113 7.50 -1.20 2.00
N LEU A 114 6.52 -1.07 2.88
CA LEU A 114 5.80 0.18 3.16
C LEU A 114 6.14 0.68 4.55
N ILE A 115 6.78 1.84 4.64
CA ILE A 115 7.29 2.38 5.88
C ILE A 115 6.77 3.78 6.05
N TRP A 116 6.06 3.98 7.16
CA TRP A 116 5.33 5.21 7.40
C TRP A 116 5.66 5.79 8.77
N TRP A 117 6.25 6.98 8.77
CA TRP A 117 6.48 7.77 9.99
C TRP A 117 5.27 8.65 10.28
N LEU A 118 4.60 8.39 11.39
CA LEU A 118 3.50 9.19 11.87
C LEU A 118 4.03 10.38 12.67
N GLU A 119 3.38 11.53 12.50
CA GLU A 119 3.63 12.74 13.30
C GLU A 119 2.74 12.76 14.55
N HIS A 120 1.57 12.11 14.47
CA HIS A 120 0.63 11.95 15.57
C HIS A 120 0.08 10.52 15.61
N ASP A 121 -0.25 10.04 16.81
CA ASP A 121 -0.68 8.66 17.03
C ASP A 121 -2.04 8.32 16.39
N ASP A 122 -2.80 9.31 15.96
CA ASP A 122 -4.13 9.15 15.35
C ASP A 122 -4.12 9.20 13.82
N GLN A 123 -2.96 9.48 13.19
CA GLN A 123 -2.87 9.59 11.74
C GLN A 123 -3.19 8.26 11.04
N ASP A 124 -2.93 7.12 11.69
CA ASP A 124 -3.29 5.79 11.18
C ASP A 124 -4.78 5.63 10.88
N ARG A 125 -5.65 6.38 11.57
CA ARG A 125 -7.09 6.40 11.33
C ARG A 125 -7.44 6.92 9.95
N TRP A 126 -6.59 7.78 9.36
CA TRP A 126 -6.83 8.36 8.03
C TRP A 126 -6.85 7.31 6.92
N VAL A 127 -6.10 6.22 7.11
CA VAL A 127 -5.89 5.16 6.11
C VAL A 127 -6.30 3.78 6.66
N HIS A 128 -7.13 3.77 7.70
CA HIS A 128 -7.50 2.56 8.44
C HIS A 128 -8.04 1.47 7.51
N ASP A 129 -9.01 1.83 6.66
CA ASP A 129 -9.67 0.89 5.75
C ASP A 129 -8.69 0.40 4.68
N GLN A 130 -7.83 1.29 4.17
CA GLN A 130 -6.84 0.96 3.15
C GLN A 130 -5.76 0.01 3.69
N LEU A 131 -5.26 0.23 4.91
CA LEU A 131 -4.31 -0.68 5.56
C LEU A 131 -4.93 -2.04 5.84
N ARG A 132 -6.20 -2.08 6.27
CA ARG A 132 -6.94 -3.33 6.44
C ARG A 132 -7.09 -4.09 5.12
N SER A 133 -7.56 -3.41 4.06
CA SER A 133 -7.71 -4.03 2.74
C SER A 133 -6.37 -4.54 2.21
N LEU A 134 -5.29 -3.77 2.40
CA LEU A 134 -3.94 -4.17 1.99
C LEU A 134 -3.48 -5.45 2.74
N GLN A 135 -3.73 -5.53 4.06
CA GLN A 135 -3.40 -6.72 4.84
C GLN A 135 -4.26 -7.93 4.46
N GLU A 136 -5.54 -7.73 4.16
CA GLU A 136 -6.41 -8.81 3.68
C GLU A 136 -5.93 -9.39 2.36
N ILE A 137 -5.42 -8.54 1.46
CA ILE A 137 -4.86 -8.97 0.17
C ILE A 137 -3.57 -9.77 0.37
N ASP A 138 -2.67 -9.29 1.23
CA ASP A 138 -1.42 -9.99 1.56
C ASP A 138 -1.69 -11.37 2.20
N ASN A 139 -2.70 -11.43 3.07
CA ASN A 139 -3.13 -12.69 3.67
C ASN A 139 -3.73 -13.64 2.63
N LYS A 140 -4.69 -13.18 1.81
CA LYS A 140 -5.34 -14.03 0.79
C LYS A 140 -4.36 -14.54 -0.26
N ALA A 141 -3.35 -13.76 -0.63
CA ALA A 141 -2.27 -14.21 -1.50
C ALA A 141 -1.45 -15.38 -0.92
N CYS A 142 -1.46 -15.55 0.41
CA CYS A 142 -0.81 -16.64 1.13
C CYS A 142 -1.67 -17.93 1.16
N TRP A 143 -3.00 -17.81 1.08
CA TRP A 143 -3.93 -18.95 1.18
C TRP A 143 -4.15 -19.70 -0.14
N THR A 144 -3.78 -19.13 -1.29
CA THR A 144 -3.97 -19.77 -2.59
C THR A 144 -2.89 -20.77 -2.98
N ARG A 145 -1.80 -20.87 -2.20
CA ARG A 145 -0.91 -22.03 -2.28
C ARG A 145 -1.63 -23.22 -1.67
N SER A 146 -2.25 -24.01 -2.54
CA SER A 146 -2.84 -25.33 -2.27
C SER A 146 -1.97 -26.15 -1.31
N LEU A 147 -2.63 -27.06 -0.58
CA LEU A 147 -2.18 -27.92 0.54
C LEU A 147 -0.91 -28.80 0.28
N SER A 148 -0.06 -28.45 -0.68
CA SER A 148 1.14 -29.16 -1.11
C SER A 148 2.47 -28.43 -0.83
N GLN A 149 2.49 -27.39 0.02
CA GLN A 149 3.75 -26.82 0.53
C GLN A 149 3.73 -26.65 2.06
N LEU A 150 3.82 -27.78 2.76
CA LEU A 150 4.15 -27.84 4.20
C LEU A 150 5.57 -27.38 4.52
N PHE A 151 6.40 -27.04 3.52
CA PHE A 151 7.74 -26.50 3.71
C PHE A 151 8.07 -25.54 2.57
N ALA A 152 7.73 -24.25 2.73
CA ALA A 152 8.36 -23.19 1.97
C ALA A 152 8.24 -21.90 2.77
N ASN A 153 9.39 -21.31 3.12
CA ASN A 153 9.54 -19.93 3.55
C ASN A 153 8.66 -19.04 2.64
N SER A 154 7.42 -18.77 3.07
CA SER A 154 6.52 -17.89 2.34
C SER A 154 6.94 -16.48 2.68
N GLN A 155 8.00 -16.02 2.01
CA GLN A 155 8.40 -14.63 2.01
C GLN A 155 7.15 -13.81 1.65
N LYS A 156 6.68 -13.01 2.62
CA LYS A 156 5.49 -12.18 2.44
C LYS A 156 5.78 -11.14 1.36
N PHE A 157 4.75 -10.87 0.56
CA PHE A 157 4.85 -9.89 -0.51
C PHE A 157 4.96 -8.47 0.05
N LEU A 158 4.32 -8.22 1.20
CA LEU A 158 4.29 -6.93 1.87
C LEU A 158 4.93 -6.98 3.26
N VAL A 159 5.79 -6.00 3.54
CA VAL A 159 6.22 -5.62 4.88
C VAL A 159 5.70 -4.22 5.14
N VAL A 160 5.01 -4.00 6.26
CA VAL A 160 4.40 -2.71 6.59
C VAL A 160 4.78 -2.29 8.00
N TRP A 161 5.53 -1.19 8.10
CA TRP A 161 5.94 -0.61 9.37
C TRP A 161 5.29 0.75 9.57
N CYS A 162 4.47 0.85 10.61
CA CYS A 162 3.92 2.12 11.08
C CYS A 162 4.74 2.60 12.28
N ILE A 163 5.48 3.68 12.12
CA ILE A 163 6.40 4.22 13.11
C ILE A 163 5.71 5.36 13.83
N TYR A 164 5.36 5.12 15.09
CA TYR A 164 4.66 6.06 15.94
C TYR A 164 5.66 6.99 16.65
N PRO A 165 5.31 8.27 16.83
CA PRO A 165 6.21 9.26 17.44
C PRO A 165 6.48 8.96 18.91
N VAL A 166 5.50 8.44 19.65
CA VAL A 166 5.64 8.16 21.09
C VAL A 166 4.86 6.90 21.48
N LYS A 167 5.41 6.11 22.42
CA LYS A 167 4.71 4.96 23.01
C LYS A 167 3.70 5.39 24.08
N ARG A 168 2.66 6.14 23.67
CA ARG A 168 1.64 6.66 24.62
C ARG A 168 0.62 5.61 25.04
N ASN A 169 0.18 4.76 24.11
CA ASN A 169 -0.84 3.74 24.40
C ASN A 169 -0.55 2.42 23.67
N PRO A 170 0.13 1.46 24.31
CA PRO A 170 0.44 0.17 23.70
C PRO A 170 -0.78 -0.74 23.56
N GLU A 171 -1.90 -0.48 24.22
CA GLU A 171 -3.11 -1.32 24.11
C GLU A 171 -4.08 -0.81 23.04
N ARG A 172 -3.78 0.33 22.42
CA ARG A 172 -4.60 0.88 21.34
C ARG A 172 -4.71 -0.11 20.19
N LYS A 173 -5.96 -0.41 19.82
CA LYS A 173 -6.28 -1.25 18.65
C LYS A 173 -5.74 -0.60 17.38
N LEU A 174 -4.92 -1.35 16.65
CA LEU A 174 -4.34 -0.94 15.38
C LEU A 174 -5.33 -1.18 14.23
N PRO A 175 -5.15 -0.50 13.09
CA PRO A 175 -5.94 -0.73 11.88
C PRO A 175 -5.72 -2.11 11.26
N PHE A 176 -4.63 -2.79 11.63
CA PHE A 176 -4.21 -4.11 11.17
C PHE A 176 -3.81 -5.01 12.34
N THR A 177 -3.79 -6.32 12.10
CA THR A 177 -3.29 -7.30 13.07
C THR A 177 -1.77 -7.31 13.02
N SER A 178 -1.09 -7.11 14.17
CA SER A 178 0.36 -7.08 14.21
C SER A 178 0.96 -8.48 14.02
N ASN A 179 2.01 -8.60 13.21
CA ASN A 179 2.84 -9.79 13.04
C ASN A 179 4.28 -9.37 12.69
N GLU A 180 5.13 -10.31 12.25
CA GLU A 180 6.53 -10.06 11.88
C GLU A 180 6.67 -9.05 10.72
N PHE A 181 5.75 -9.08 9.75
CA PHE A 181 5.77 -8.26 8.55
C PHE A 181 4.96 -6.97 8.71
N TRP A 182 3.88 -7.01 9.49
CA TRP A 182 2.99 -5.88 9.78
C TRP A 182 3.18 -5.46 11.22
N SER A 183 3.96 -4.41 11.46
CA SER A 183 4.34 -4.03 12.82
C SER A 183 4.18 -2.54 13.07
N ARG A 184 3.85 -2.20 14.33
CA ARG A 184 4.05 -0.87 14.87
C ARG A 184 5.47 -0.77 15.44
N ARG A 185 6.15 0.34 15.18
CA ARG A 185 7.48 0.65 15.70
C ARG A 185 7.44 1.98 16.42
N TYR A 186 8.41 2.22 17.29
CA TYR A 186 8.58 3.48 18.03
C TYR A 186 10.05 3.86 17.98
N ASN A 187 10.35 5.16 18.11
CA ASN A 187 11.73 5.69 18.18
C ASN A 187 12.63 5.23 17.02
N PHE A 188 12.03 4.92 15.86
CA PHE A 188 12.75 4.42 14.70
C PHE A 188 13.06 5.58 13.77
N GLY A 189 14.31 6.06 13.84
CA GLY A 189 14.80 7.17 13.02
C GLY A 189 15.07 6.74 11.58
N PHE A 190 15.13 7.72 10.67
CA PHE A 190 15.50 7.48 9.27
C PHE A 190 16.93 6.91 9.15
N ASP A 191 17.84 7.26 10.06
CA ASP A 191 19.21 6.74 10.04
C ASP A 191 19.26 5.25 10.39
N GLU A 192 18.49 4.84 11.39
CA GLU A 192 18.35 3.43 11.77
C GLU A 192 17.68 2.62 10.66
N PHE A 193 16.66 3.18 10.03
CA PHE A 193 16.07 2.63 8.80
C PHE A 193 17.09 2.47 7.67
N SER A 194 17.89 3.50 7.39
CA SER A 194 18.88 3.45 6.31
C SER A 194 19.92 2.36 6.56
N ARG A 195 20.24 2.10 7.83
CA ARG A 195 21.14 1.04 8.25
C ARG A 195 20.50 -0.33 8.14
N GLU A 196 19.25 -0.48 8.57
CA GLU A 196 18.49 -1.74 8.46
C GLU A 196 18.23 -2.08 7.00
N LEU A 197 17.82 -1.12 6.16
CA LEU A 197 17.82 -1.27 4.71
C LEU A 197 19.19 -1.70 4.22
N ARG A 198 20.30 -1.05 4.58
CA ARG A 198 21.63 -1.44 4.08
C ARG A 198 22.07 -2.84 4.55
N GLN A 199 21.59 -3.31 5.69
CA GLN A 199 21.93 -4.62 6.27
C GLN A 199 21.03 -5.74 5.71
N GLU A 200 19.73 -5.49 5.54
CA GLU A 200 18.76 -6.41 4.94
C GLU A 200 18.75 -6.36 3.40
N ALA A 201 19.22 -5.27 2.78
CA ALA A 201 19.30 -5.07 1.32
C ALA A 201 20.44 -5.84 0.65
N ARG A 202 20.57 -7.12 1.00
CA ARG A 202 20.86 -8.12 -0.04
C ARG A 202 19.57 -8.44 -0.81
N TYR A 203 18.79 -7.43 -1.19
CA TYR A 203 17.64 -7.63 -2.07
C TYR A 203 18.19 -8.10 -3.41
N PRO A 204 17.85 -9.32 -3.86
CA PRO A 204 18.21 -9.75 -5.19
C PRO A 204 17.47 -8.87 -6.23
N GLY A 205 18.14 -8.53 -7.32
CA GLY A 205 17.53 -7.85 -8.46
C GLY A 205 17.39 -6.33 -8.34
N ARG A 206 16.56 -5.74 -9.22
CA ARG A 206 16.39 -4.28 -9.32
C ARG A 206 15.49 -3.76 -8.19
N THR A 207 16.02 -2.86 -7.37
CA THR A 207 15.33 -2.21 -6.25
C THR A 207 15.06 -0.73 -6.53
N VAL A 208 13.89 -0.22 -6.14
CA VAL A 208 13.55 1.21 -6.18
C VAL A 208 13.04 1.69 -4.83
N VAL A 209 13.43 2.91 -4.44
CA VAL A 209 12.93 3.60 -3.24
C VAL A 209 12.09 4.80 -3.68
N VAL A 210 10.86 4.90 -3.19
CA VAL A 210 9.92 5.99 -3.47
C VAL A 210 9.48 6.61 -2.15
N GLY A 211 9.77 7.90 -1.98
CA GLY A 211 9.50 8.63 -0.73
C GLY A 211 8.63 9.87 -0.92
N LYS A 212 7.80 10.17 0.09
CA LYS A 212 6.99 11.40 0.20
C LYS A 212 6.97 11.97 1.61
#